data_AF-A0A962TA22-F1
#
_entry.id   AF-A0A962TA22-F1
#
_cell.length_a   1.000
_cell.length_b   1.000
_cell.length_c   1.000
_cell.angle_alpha   90.00
_cell.angle_beta   90.00
_cell.angle_gamma   90.00
#
_symmetry.space_group_name_H-M   'P 1'
#
loop_
_entity.id
_entity.type
_entity.pdbx_description
1 polymer ?
#
loop_
_entity_poly.entity_id
_entity_poly.type
_entity_poly.pdbx_seq_one_letter_code
_entity_poly.pdbx_strand_id
1 'polypeptide(L)'
;MNTSYRKNLPGTKLDYFDTREAVEAIEPGAYAKLPYTSRVLAEQLVRRCEPAALADSLKQIIGFERELDFPWYPARVVCHDILGQTALVDLAGLRDAIAEQGGDPAKVNPVVPTQLIVDHSLAVECGGDDPDAFAKNRAIED
;
A
#
# COMPACT_ATOMS: atom_id res chain seq x y z
N MET A 1 8.34 -14.86 1.07
CA MET A 1 8.04 -14.09 2.31
C MET A 1 9.13 -14.42 3.30
N ASN A 2 9.73 -13.39 3.92
CA ASN A 2 10.93 -13.59 4.73
C ASN A 2 10.63 -14.37 6.02
N THR A 3 11.65 -15.06 6.52
CA THR A 3 11.61 -15.79 7.80
C THR A 3 12.55 -15.17 8.83
N SER A 4 13.63 -14.51 8.39
CA SER A 4 14.54 -13.76 9.27
C SER A 4 13.78 -12.69 10.06
N TYR A 5 14.14 -12.54 11.33
CA TYR A 5 13.54 -11.60 12.28
C TYR A 5 12.04 -11.80 12.54
N ARG A 6 11.41 -12.87 12.04
CA ARG A 6 10.02 -13.21 12.37
C ARG A 6 9.96 -13.79 13.78
N LYS A 7 9.14 -13.20 14.64
CA LYS A 7 8.94 -13.61 16.03
C LYS A 7 7.46 -13.79 16.33
N ASN A 8 7.15 -14.71 17.24
CA ASN A 8 5.80 -14.82 17.78
C ASN A 8 5.47 -13.59 18.64
N LEU A 9 4.26 -13.05 18.46
CA LEU A 9 3.72 -12.01 19.31
C LEU A 9 3.14 -12.65 20.59
N PRO A 10 3.73 -12.38 21.77
CA PRO A 10 3.37 -13.08 23.02
C PRO A 10 1.87 -13.03 23.33
N GLY A 11 1.32 -14.17 23.76
CA GLY A 11 -0.10 -14.30 24.09
C GLY A 11 -1.03 -14.38 22.87
N THR A 12 -0.49 -14.46 21.65
CA THR A 12 -1.27 -14.56 20.42
C THR A 12 -0.75 -15.67 19.50
N LYS A 13 -1.56 -16.05 18.51
CA LYS A 13 -1.13 -16.92 17.40
C LYS A 13 -0.49 -16.14 16.24
N LEU A 14 -0.25 -14.84 16.43
CA LEU A 14 0.28 -13.95 15.41
C LEU A 14 1.79 -13.90 15.50
N ASP A 15 2.41 -13.63 14.35
CA ASP A 15 3.82 -13.31 14.27
C ASP A 15 4.00 -11.86 13.82
N TYR A 16 5.15 -11.29 14.14
CA TYR A 16 5.59 -9.99 13.65
C TYR A 16 7.06 -10.05 13.22
N PHE A 17 7.49 -9.08 12.42
CA PHE A 17 8.89 -8.93 12.05
C PHE A 17 9.55 -7.92 13.00
N ASP A 18 10.55 -8.38 13.75
CA ASP A 18 11.33 -7.55 14.66
C ASP A 18 12.28 -6.64 13.87
N THR A 19 11.70 -5.52 13.42
CA THR A 19 12.42 -4.51 12.63
C THR A 19 13.53 -3.86 13.44
N ARG A 20 13.39 -3.80 14.77
CA ARG A 20 14.44 -3.26 15.63
C ARG A 20 15.65 -4.16 15.58
N GLU A 21 15.49 -5.46 15.81
CA GLU A 21 16.59 -6.41 15.71
C GLU A 21 17.28 -6.35 14.34
N ALA A 22 16.51 -6.25 13.24
CA ALA A 22 17.07 -6.14 11.90
C ALA A 22 17.94 -4.89 11.69
N VAL A 23 17.48 -3.73 12.19
CA VAL A 23 18.21 -2.45 12.09
C VAL A 23 19.44 -2.44 13.00
N GLU A 24 19.30 -2.90 14.24
CA GLU A 24 20.39 -2.94 15.24
C GLU A 24 21.50 -3.93 14.85
N ALA A 25 21.16 -4.98 14.09
CA ALA A 25 22.15 -5.89 13.52
C ALA A 25 23.04 -5.24 12.45
N ILE A 26 22.60 -4.13 11.84
CA ILE A 26 23.36 -3.35 10.86
C ILE A 26 24.15 -2.24 11.56
N GLU A 27 23.47 -1.42 12.36
CA GLU A 27 24.08 -0.33 13.12
C GLU A 27 23.46 -0.26 14.53
N PRO A 28 24.24 -0.58 15.58
CA PRO A 28 23.78 -0.47 16.96
C PRO A 28 23.37 0.96 17.34
N GLY A 29 22.19 1.09 17.94
CA GLY A 29 21.57 2.36 18.33
C GLY A 29 20.86 3.10 17.20
N ALA A 30 20.88 2.60 15.96
CA ALA A 30 20.25 3.28 14.83
C ALA A 30 18.72 3.29 14.94
N TYR A 31 18.09 2.21 15.43
CA TYR A 31 16.63 2.12 15.47
C TYR A 31 16.02 3.21 16.35
N ALA A 32 16.69 3.53 17.46
CA ALA A 32 16.26 4.59 18.37
C ALA A 32 16.25 5.99 17.70
N LYS A 33 17.15 6.21 16.74
CA LYS A 33 17.29 7.48 16.00
C LYS A 33 16.30 7.60 14.83
N LEU A 34 15.72 6.49 14.35
CA LEU A 34 14.81 6.51 13.21
C LEU A 34 13.50 7.25 13.52
N PRO A 35 13.06 8.19 12.65
CA PRO A 35 11.71 8.71 12.63
C PRO A 35 10.69 7.59 12.52
N TYR A 36 9.48 7.81 13.06
CA TYR A 36 8.46 6.77 13.06
C TYR A 36 8.06 6.32 11.64
N THR A 37 8.04 7.26 10.68
CA THR A 37 7.82 6.96 9.26
C THR A 37 8.86 5.99 8.70
N SER A 38 10.15 6.22 8.97
CA SER A 38 11.24 5.33 8.58
C SER A 38 11.10 3.93 9.19
N ARG A 39 10.56 3.81 10.42
CA ARG A 39 10.31 2.50 11.04
C ARG A 39 9.24 1.70 10.30
N VAL A 40 8.19 2.38 9.81
CA VAL A 40 7.15 1.74 8.98
C VAL A 40 7.72 1.26 7.65
N LEU A 41 8.55 2.09 7.01
CA LEU A 41 9.24 1.72 5.76
C LEU A 41 10.19 0.53 5.97
N ALA A 42 10.98 0.56 7.04
CA ALA A 42 11.91 -0.50 7.39
C ALA A 42 11.20 -1.84 7.68
N GLU A 43 10.07 -1.85 8.41
CA GLU A 43 9.31 -3.08 8.68
C GLU A 43 8.90 -3.78 7.39
N GLN A 44 8.40 -2.99 6.44
CA GLN A 44 7.92 -3.53 5.19
C GLN A 44 9.07 -4.18 4.40
N LEU A 45 10.26 -3.57 4.40
CA LEU A 45 11.46 -4.17 3.82
C LEU A 45 11.82 -5.48 4.52
N VAL A 46 11.88 -5.51 5.85
CA VAL A 46 12.18 -6.73 6.62
C VAL A 46 11.21 -7.86 6.26
N ARG A 47 9.92 -7.55 6.05
CA ARG A 47 8.89 -8.54 5.72
C ARG A 47 8.86 -9.00 4.26
N ARG A 48 9.19 -8.11 3.30
CA ARG A 48 8.92 -8.33 1.86
C ARG A 48 10.12 -8.15 0.92
N CYS A 49 11.17 -7.42 1.32
CA CYS A 49 12.35 -7.24 0.48
C CYS A 49 13.05 -8.58 0.26
N GLU A 50 13.62 -8.79 -0.92
CA GLU A 50 14.41 -9.99 -1.18
C GLU A 50 15.57 -10.09 -0.18
N PRO A 51 15.83 -11.26 0.44
CA PRO A 51 16.82 -11.38 1.50
C PRO A 51 18.21 -10.85 1.14
N ALA A 52 18.61 -11.02 -0.13
CA ALA A 52 19.90 -10.54 -0.64
C ALA A 52 20.01 -9.00 -0.70
N ALA A 53 18.90 -8.29 -0.85
CA ALA A 53 18.85 -6.83 -0.96
C ALA A 53 18.48 -6.14 0.36
N LEU A 54 18.05 -6.89 1.37
CA LEU A 54 17.49 -6.36 2.61
C LEU A 54 18.48 -5.46 3.37
N ALA A 55 19.72 -5.92 3.54
CA ALA A 55 20.72 -5.18 4.30
C ALA A 55 21.04 -3.82 3.66
N ASP A 56 21.24 -3.80 2.34
CA ASP A 56 21.57 -2.56 1.62
C ASP A 56 20.37 -1.60 1.55
N SER A 57 19.15 -2.14 1.40
CA SER A 57 17.93 -1.34 1.47
C SER A 57 17.73 -0.70 2.85
N LEU A 58 18.01 -1.43 3.94
CA LEU A 58 17.92 -0.90 5.30
C LEU A 58 18.98 0.17 5.58
N LYS A 59 20.18 0.04 5.02
CA LYS A 59 21.22 1.09 5.12
C LYS A 59 20.74 2.41 4.52
N GLN A 60 20.00 2.39 3.40
CA GLN A 60 19.43 3.61 2.83
C GLN A 60 18.51 4.33 3.83
N ILE A 61 17.70 3.58 4.58
CA ILE A 61 16.81 4.16 5.61
C ILE A 61 17.59 4.64 6.83
N ILE A 62 18.59 3.87 7.28
CA ILE A 62 19.43 4.21 8.45
C ILE A 62 20.24 5.48 8.20
N GLY A 63 20.88 5.58 7.03
CA GLY A 63 21.73 6.69 6.63
C GLY A 63 21.00 7.86 5.97
N PHE A 64 19.68 7.73 5.69
CA PHE A 64 18.91 8.67 4.87
C PHE A 64 19.53 8.88 3.46
N GLU A 65 20.09 7.83 2.90
CA GLU A 65 20.73 7.83 1.58
C GLU A 65 19.69 7.65 0.46
N ARG A 66 20.09 7.97 -0.78
CA ARG A 66 19.24 7.91 -1.98
C ARG A 66 19.96 7.28 -3.17
N GLU A 67 20.94 6.42 -2.88
CA GLU A 67 21.82 5.83 -3.88
C GLU A 67 21.24 4.52 -4.45
N LEU A 68 20.32 3.89 -3.72
CA LEU A 68 19.70 2.62 -4.10
C LEU A 68 18.17 2.71 -3.98
N ASP A 69 17.48 2.36 -5.07
CA ASP A 69 16.05 2.11 -5.05
C ASP A 69 15.74 0.79 -4.34
N PHE A 70 14.67 0.77 -3.54
CA PHE A 70 14.22 -0.41 -2.83
C PHE A 70 12.71 -0.59 -2.94
N PRO A 71 12.20 -1.82 -2.82
CA PRO A 71 10.79 -2.08 -3.09
C PRO A 71 9.90 -1.60 -1.95
N TRP A 72 8.79 -0.94 -2.30
CA TRP A 72 7.74 -0.57 -1.36
C TRP A 72 6.46 -1.34 -1.63
N TYR A 73 5.96 -2.06 -0.62
CA TYR A 73 4.73 -2.86 -0.69
C TYR A 73 3.68 -2.33 0.30
N PRO A 74 2.77 -1.44 -0.13
CA PRO A 74 1.74 -0.89 0.74
C PRO A 74 0.80 -1.99 1.24
N ALA A 75 0.19 -1.78 2.41
CA ALA A 75 -0.74 -2.75 2.99
C ALA A 75 -2.09 -2.81 2.26
N ARG A 76 -2.49 -1.71 1.61
CA ARG A 76 -3.73 -1.55 0.82
C ARG A 76 -3.61 -0.37 -0.13
N VAL A 77 -4.51 -0.32 -1.11
CA VAL A 77 -4.68 0.82 -2.03
C VAL A 77 -6.08 1.42 -1.81
N VAL A 78 -6.16 2.75 -1.82
CA VAL A 78 -7.44 3.47 -1.82
C VAL A 78 -7.44 4.37 -3.04
N CYS A 79 -8.45 4.22 -3.89
CA CYS A 79 -8.67 5.06 -5.06
C CYS A 79 -9.95 5.87 -4.84
N HIS A 80 -9.93 7.13 -5.24
CA HIS A 80 -11.17 7.87 -5.48
C HIS A 80 -11.71 7.54 -6.87
N ASP A 81 -13.00 7.78 -7.09
CA ASP A 81 -13.77 7.55 -8.31
C ASP A 81 -13.01 7.75 -9.64
N ILE A 82 -12.51 8.95 -9.95
CA ILE A 82 -11.96 9.30 -11.26
C ILE A 82 -10.74 8.42 -11.58
N LEU A 83 -9.73 8.41 -10.70
CA LEU A 83 -8.51 7.61 -10.92
C LEU A 83 -8.75 6.11 -10.69
N GLY A 84 -9.73 5.77 -9.87
CA GLY A 84 -10.13 4.39 -9.64
C GLY A 84 -10.83 3.78 -10.84
N GLN A 85 -11.65 4.56 -11.54
CA GLN A 85 -12.31 4.13 -12.78
C GLN A 85 -11.28 3.90 -13.90
N THR A 86 -10.29 4.79 -14.06
CA THR A 86 -9.21 4.57 -15.02
C THR A 86 -8.43 3.29 -14.70
N ALA A 87 -8.10 3.06 -13.42
CA ALA A 87 -7.43 1.82 -13.00
C ALA A 87 -8.28 0.56 -13.25
N LEU A 88 -9.60 0.64 -13.14
CA LEU A 88 -10.51 -0.46 -13.48
C LEU A 88 -10.55 -0.73 -14.99
N VAL A 89 -10.54 0.31 -15.81
CA VAL A 89 -10.45 0.18 -17.28
C VAL A 89 -9.12 -0.46 -17.68
N ASP A 90 -8.01 -0.04 -17.07
CA ASP A 90 -6.70 -0.66 -17.31
C ASP A 90 -6.70 -2.14 -16.91
N LEU A 91 -7.31 -2.48 -15.77
CA LEU A 91 -7.46 -3.88 -15.33
C LEU A 91 -8.28 -4.71 -16.32
N ALA A 92 -9.35 -4.15 -16.90
CA ALA A 92 -10.14 -4.79 -17.94
C ALA A 92 -9.31 -5.02 -19.22
N GLY A 93 -8.58 -3.99 -19.68
CA GLY A 93 -7.70 -4.11 -20.85
C GLY A 93 -6.59 -5.15 -20.67
N LEU A 94 -6.00 -5.24 -19.47
CA LEU A 94 -5.02 -6.29 -19.15
C LEU A 94 -5.63 -7.69 -19.18
N ARG A 95 -6.89 -7.84 -18.75
CA ARG A 95 -7.60 -9.12 -18.83
C ARG A 95 -7.85 -9.54 -20.27
N ASP A 96 -8.28 -8.61 -21.11
CA ASP A 96 -8.51 -8.86 -22.53
C ASP A 96 -7.20 -9.28 -23.22
N ALA A 97 -6.11 -8.54 -22.98
CA ALA A 97 -4.79 -8.85 -23.54
C ALA A 97 -4.27 -10.23 -23.13
N ILE A 98 -4.51 -10.66 -21.87
CA ILE A 98 -4.14 -12.00 -21.41
C ILE A 98 -5.02 -13.07 -22.07
N ALA A 99 -6.31 -12.81 -22.25
CA ALA A 99 -7.22 -13.74 -22.94
C ALA A 99 -6.81 -13.97 -24.40
N GLU A 100 -6.48 -12.90 -25.12
CA GLU A 100 -6.04 -12.96 -26.53
C GLU A 100 -4.76 -13.78 -26.71
N GLN A 101 -3.88 -13.78 -25.70
CA GLN A 101 -2.65 -14.58 -25.68
C GLN A 101 -2.87 -16.02 -25.19
N GLY A 102 -4.12 -16.43 -24.95
CA GLY A 102 -4.48 -17.78 -24.47
C GLY A 102 -4.20 -18.01 -22.99
N GLY A 103 -3.94 -16.95 -22.21
CA GLY A 103 -3.78 -17.01 -20.77
C GLY A 103 -5.12 -17.01 -20.02
N ASP A 104 -5.05 -17.06 -18.70
CA ASP A 104 -6.22 -17.01 -17.81
C ASP A 104 -6.42 -15.58 -17.26
N PRO A 105 -7.44 -14.83 -17.72
CA PRO A 105 -7.70 -13.45 -17.28
C PRO A 105 -8.04 -13.36 -15.80
N ALA A 106 -8.56 -14.43 -15.19
CA ALA A 106 -8.88 -14.45 -13.77
C ALA A 106 -7.64 -14.37 -12.88
N LYS A 107 -6.42 -14.48 -13.44
CA LYS A 107 -5.17 -14.23 -12.71
C LYS A 107 -4.80 -12.77 -12.61
N VAL A 108 -5.43 -11.89 -13.40
CA VAL A 108 -5.22 -10.44 -13.34
C VAL A 108 -6.15 -9.85 -12.27
N ASN A 109 -5.61 -9.66 -11.07
CA ASN A 109 -6.31 -9.10 -9.92
C ASN A 109 -5.38 -8.24 -9.05
N PRO A 110 -5.92 -7.27 -8.30
CA PRO A 110 -5.16 -6.57 -7.27
C PRO A 110 -4.57 -7.55 -6.25
N VAL A 111 -3.27 -7.37 -5.93
CA VAL A 111 -2.52 -8.25 -5.02
C VAL A 111 -2.57 -7.81 -3.56
N VAL A 112 -3.09 -6.61 -3.31
CA VAL A 112 -3.38 -6.05 -1.98
C VAL A 112 -4.84 -5.62 -1.93
N PRO A 113 -5.45 -5.53 -0.73
CA PRO A 113 -6.79 -4.99 -0.59
C PRO A 113 -6.89 -3.62 -1.26
N THR A 114 -7.89 -3.46 -2.12
CA THR A 114 -8.15 -2.21 -2.85
C THR A 114 -9.57 -1.74 -2.55
N GLN A 115 -9.73 -0.45 -2.25
CA GLN A 115 -11.01 0.18 -1.99
C GLN A 115 -11.21 1.34 -2.98
N LEU A 116 -12.37 1.38 -3.62
CA LEU A 116 -12.82 2.50 -4.44
C LEU A 116 -13.83 3.32 -3.61
N ILE A 117 -13.59 4.61 -3.50
CA ILE A 117 -14.48 5.56 -2.83
C ILE A 117 -15.06 6.48 -3.90
N VAL A 118 -16.39 6.59 -3.94
CA VAL A 118 -17.10 7.54 -4.81
C VAL A 118 -17.47 8.74 -3.96
N ASP A 119 -16.77 9.85 -4.19
CA ASP A 119 -16.85 11.06 -3.36
C ASP A 119 -16.52 12.37 -4.09
N HIS A 120 -16.08 12.34 -5.35
CA HIS A 120 -15.77 13.54 -6.14
C HIS A 120 -16.78 13.83 -7.26
N SER A 121 -17.81 13.00 -7.44
CA SER A 121 -18.89 13.22 -8.41
C SER A 121 -20.00 14.15 -7.92
N LEU A 122 -20.30 14.17 -6.62
CA LEU A 122 -21.36 15.00 -6.06
C LEU A 122 -20.98 16.49 -6.08
N ALA A 123 -21.75 17.30 -6.80
CA ALA A 123 -21.62 18.75 -6.83
C ALA A 123 -22.64 19.43 -5.90
N VAL A 124 -22.32 20.64 -5.42
CA VAL A 124 -23.26 21.48 -4.67
C VAL A 124 -24.01 22.38 -5.65
N GLU A 125 -25.16 21.92 -6.12
CA GLU A 125 -26.06 22.73 -6.98
C GLU A 125 -27.16 23.44 -6.18
N CYS A 126 -27.67 22.77 -5.15
CA CYS A 126 -28.59 23.31 -4.15
C CYS A 126 -27.82 23.66 -2.87
N GLY A 127 -27.90 24.92 -2.45
CA GLY A 127 -27.21 25.47 -1.27
C GLY A 127 -27.84 25.05 0.05
N GLY A 128 -27.11 25.27 1.16
CA GLY A 128 -27.53 24.82 2.50
C GLY A 128 -28.74 25.56 3.10
N ASP A 129 -29.28 26.56 2.41
CA ASP A 129 -30.54 27.24 2.75
C ASP A 129 -31.77 26.44 2.32
N ASP A 130 -31.61 25.50 1.38
CA ASP A 130 -32.66 24.57 0.97
C ASP A 130 -32.67 23.33 1.90
N PRO A 131 -33.73 23.09 2.68
CA PRO A 131 -33.82 21.92 3.57
C PRO A 131 -33.68 20.57 2.85
N ASP A 132 -33.96 20.54 1.55
CA ASP A 132 -33.87 19.35 0.70
C ASP A 132 -32.56 19.27 -0.09
N ALA A 133 -31.59 20.17 0.15
CA ALA A 133 -30.35 20.30 -0.63
C ALA A 133 -29.60 18.98 -0.80
N PHE A 134 -29.48 18.19 0.28
CA PHE A 134 -28.79 16.89 0.21
C PHE A 134 -29.49 15.91 -0.75
N ALA A 135 -30.81 15.80 -0.68
CA ALA A 135 -31.57 14.92 -1.55
C ALA A 135 -31.54 15.40 -3.01
N LYS A 136 -31.66 16.72 -3.23
CA LYS A 136 -31.60 17.34 -4.56
C LYS A 136 -30.24 17.15 -5.21
N ASN A 137 -29.14 17.44 -4.50
CA ASN A 137 -27.79 17.27 -5.02
C ASN A 137 -27.50 15.80 -5.38
N ARG A 138 -27.94 14.83 -4.56
CA ARG A 138 -27.78 13.40 -4.90
C ARG A 138 -28.61 12.98 -6.11
N ALA A 139 -29.83 13.49 -6.25
CA ALA A 139 -30.67 13.18 -7.41
C ALA A 139 -30.11 13.75 -8.73
N ILE A 140 -29.21 14.73 -8.67
CA ILE A 140 -28.49 15.26 -9.84
C ILE A 140 -27.27 14.41 -10.19
N GLU A 141 -26.63 13.80 -9.18
CA GLU A 141 -25.47 12.91 -9.35
C GLU A 141 -25.85 11.55 -9.96
N ASP A 142 -27.02 11.01 -9.61
CA ASP A 142 -27.56 9.70 -10.07
C ASP A 142 -27.85 9.64 -11.59
#